data_AF-A0A060BU01-F1
#
_entry.id   AF-A0A060BU01-F1
#
_cell.length_a   1.000
_cell.length_b   1.000
_cell.length_c   1.000
_cell.angle_alpha   90.00
_cell.angle_beta   90.00
_cell.angle_gamma   90.00
#
_symmetry.space_group_name_H-M   'P 1'
#
loop_
_entity.id
_entity.type
_entity.pdbx_description
1 polymer ?
#
loop_
_entity_poly.entity_id
_entity_poly.type
_entity_poly.pdbx_seq_one_letter_code
_entity_poly.pdbx_strand_id
1 'polypeptide(L)'
;AGGWAVGSYTHKRRNKIYADRQALLCEVHIEYVDGTSEIVASGPDWEVSTQSRFWMAEWYDGETYDATFSPPRRLPSCGRHVAAGVPALSRSTARPCGSSV
;
A
#
# COMPACT_ATOMS: atom_id res chain seq x y z
N ALA A 1 8.28 -3.00 -13.00
CA ALA A 1 8.48 -4.16 -13.89
C ALA A 1 7.13 -4.73 -14.30
N GLY A 2 6.99 -5.29 -15.50
CA GLY A 2 5.77 -5.99 -15.93
C GLY A 2 5.69 -7.45 -15.46
N GLY A 3 6.83 -8.11 -15.26
CA GLY A 3 6.89 -9.54 -14.93
C GLY A 3 6.14 -10.39 -15.97
N TRP A 4 5.72 -11.60 -15.59
CA TRP A 4 4.84 -12.39 -16.46
C TRP A 4 3.40 -11.90 -16.52
N ALA A 5 2.93 -11.19 -15.50
CA ALA A 5 1.55 -10.71 -15.46
C ALA A 5 1.26 -9.72 -16.60
N VAL A 6 2.19 -8.79 -16.85
CA VAL A 6 1.99 -7.64 -17.74
C VAL A 6 3.08 -7.53 -18.80
N GLY A 7 4.30 -8.00 -18.50
CA GLY A 7 5.48 -7.85 -19.35
C GLY A 7 5.48 -8.72 -20.60
N SER A 8 6.57 -8.67 -21.36
CA SER A 8 6.69 -9.40 -22.62
C SER A 8 6.80 -10.90 -22.38
N TYR A 9 6.05 -11.71 -23.13
CA TYR A 9 5.99 -13.16 -22.99
C TYR A 9 6.51 -13.85 -24.25
N THR A 10 7.55 -14.67 -24.07
CA THR A 10 8.18 -15.54 -25.09
C THR A 10 8.67 -14.81 -26.35
N HIS A 11 9.05 -15.59 -27.37
CA HIS A 11 9.56 -15.09 -28.65
C HIS A 11 8.56 -14.22 -29.43
N LYS A 12 7.25 -14.42 -29.24
CA LYS A 12 6.21 -13.59 -29.91
C LYS A 12 6.06 -12.21 -29.30
N ARG A 13 6.74 -11.92 -28.19
CA ARG A 13 6.77 -10.63 -27.49
C ARG A 13 5.37 -10.07 -27.16
N ARG A 14 4.38 -10.95 -26.93
CA ARG A 14 3.05 -10.52 -26.48
C ARG A 14 3.11 -10.06 -25.03
N ASN A 15 2.45 -8.97 -24.70
CA ASN A 15 2.38 -8.44 -23.34
C ASN A 15 0.92 -8.43 -22.86
N LYS A 16 0.72 -8.16 -21.56
CA LYS A 16 -0.61 -8.04 -20.93
C LYS A 16 -1.52 -9.25 -21.16
N ILE A 17 -0.93 -10.46 -21.16
CA ILE A 17 -1.68 -11.70 -21.38
C ILE A 17 -2.58 -12.02 -20.19
N TYR A 18 -2.09 -11.73 -18.97
CA TYR A 18 -2.78 -12.10 -17.72
C TYR A 18 -3.36 -10.90 -16.98
N ALA A 19 -2.79 -9.70 -17.17
CA ALA A 19 -3.28 -8.47 -16.56
C ALA A 19 -2.99 -7.25 -17.45
N ASP A 20 -3.90 -6.27 -17.42
CA ASP A 20 -3.78 -5.04 -18.23
C ASP A 20 -2.68 -4.10 -17.74
N ARG A 21 -2.36 -4.16 -16.43
CA ARG A 21 -1.41 -3.28 -15.72
C ARG A 21 -0.87 -3.93 -14.46
N GLN A 22 0.21 -3.38 -13.92
CA GLN A 22 0.74 -3.77 -12.62
C GLN A 22 -0.23 -3.35 -11.51
N ALA A 23 -0.40 -4.23 -10.52
CA ALA A 23 -1.18 -4.00 -9.32
C ALA A 23 -0.45 -4.59 -8.11
N LEU A 24 -0.73 -4.04 -6.91
CA LEU A 24 -0.22 -4.51 -5.64
C LEU A 24 -1.42 -4.85 -4.74
N LEU A 25 -1.36 -6.01 -4.10
CA LEU A 25 -2.24 -6.39 -2.99
C LEU A 25 -1.35 -6.70 -1.79
N CYS A 26 -1.55 -5.98 -0.69
CA CYS A 26 -0.72 -6.10 0.50
C CYS A 26 -1.58 -5.89 1.76
N GLU A 27 -1.30 -6.67 2.80
CA GLU A 27 -1.79 -6.44 4.15
C GLU A 27 -0.66 -6.67 5.15
N VAL A 28 -0.51 -5.76 6.10
CA VAL A 28 0.40 -5.90 7.23
C VAL A 28 -0.43 -5.99 8.50
N HIS A 29 -0.32 -7.11 9.20
CA HIS A 29 -1.05 -7.38 10.43
C HIS A 29 -0.13 -7.10 11.61
N ILE A 30 -0.54 -6.23 12.52
CA ILE A 30 0.22 -5.80 13.68
C ILE A 30 -0.53 -6.25 14.93
N GLU A 31 0.13 -7.02 15.78
CA GLU A 31 -0.36 -7.41 17.10
C GLU A 31 0.38 -6.62 18.18
N TYR A 32 -0.38 -5.96 19.04
CA TYR A 32 0.15 -5.14 20.12
C TYR A 32 0.24 -5.93 21.43
N VAL A 33 1.13 -5.49 22.32
CA VAL A 33 1.35 -6.14 23.63
C VAL A 33 0.12 -6.04 24.53
N ASP A 34 -0.74 -5.05 24.33
CA ASP A 34 -2.01 -4.87 25.05
C ASP A 34 -3.14 -5.81 24.55
N GLY A 35 -2.85 -6.64 23.55
CA GLY A 35 -3.78 -7.60 22.97
C GLY A 35 -4.67 -7.02 21.87
N THR A 36 -4.49 -5.77 21.48
CA THR A 36 -5.16 -5.19 20.31
C THR A 36 -4.43 -5.53 19.01
N SER A 37 -5.10 -5.34 17.87
CA SER A 37 -4.51 -5.56 16.55
C SER A 37 -4.92 -4.49 15.54
N GLU A 38 -4.08 -4.32 14.52
CA GLU A 38 -4.29 -3.40 13.40
C GLU A 38 -3.89 -4.05 12.09
N ILE A 39 -4.60 -3.70 11.01
CA ILE A 39 -4.26 -4.12 9.65
C ILE A 39 -3.98 -2.88 8.80
N VAL A 40 -2.78 -2.78 8.26
CA VAL A 40 -2.40 -1.79 7.24
C VAL A 40 -2.51 -2.45 5.87
N ALA A 41 -3.61 -2.16 5.15
CA ALA A 41 -3.89 -2.73 3.84
C ALA A 41 -3.54 -1.78 2.68
N SER A 42 -3.23 -2.33 1.52
CA SER A 42 -3.11 -1.58 0.27
C SER A 42 -4.46 -0.94 -0.11
N GLY A 43 -4.47 0.37 -0.34
CA GLY A 43 -5.68 1.15 -0.56
C GLY A 43 -5.50 2.38 -1.46
N PRO A 44 -6.57 3.15 -1.72
CA PRO A 44 -6.54 4.35 -2.56
C PRO A 44 -5.78 5.53 -1.93
N ASP A 45 -5.51 5.46 -0.63
CA ASP A 45 -4.71 6.41 0.15
C ASP A 45 -3.20 6.26 -0.06
N TRP A 46 -2.76 5.21 -0.77
CA TRP A 46 -1.35 4.98 -1.06
C TRP A 46 -0.83 5.91 -2.15
N GLU A 47 0.30 6.57 -1.88
CA GLU A 47 1.00 7.35 -2.88
C GLU A 47 1.87 6.46 -3.79
N VAL A 48 1.88 6.78 -5.08
CA VAL A 48 2.69 6.10 -6.09
C VAL A 48 3.65 7.10 -6.73
N SER A 49 4.88 6.67 -7.03
CA SER A 49 5.83 7.45 -7.82
C SER A 49 6.07 6.78 -9.17
N THR A 50 6.15 7.58 -10.22
CA THR A 50 6.57 7.16 -11.56
C THR A 50 8.08 7.33 -11.77
N GLN A 51 8.79 7.91 -10.80
CA GLN A 51 10.24 8.10 -10.83
C GLN A 51 10.92 7.10 -9.89
N SER A 52 11.96 6.45 -10.37
CA SER A 52 12.70 5.43 -9.65
C SER A 52 14.13 5.36 -10.16
N ARG A 53 15.03 4.76 -9.39
CA ARG A 53 16.36 4.35 -9.89
C ARG A 53 16.25 3.29 -10.98
N PHE A 54 15.16 2.52 -10.98
CA PHE A 54 14.88 1.51 -12.01
C PHE A 54 14.05 2.13 -13.13
N TRP A 55 14.67 2.35 -14.29
CA TRP A 55 14.03 2.96 -15.47
C TRP A 55 13.31 1.93 -16.33
N MET A 56 13.88 0.73 -16.44
CA MET A 56 13.33 -0.38 -17.20
C MET A 56 13.58 -1.68 -16.44
N ALA A 57 12.60 -2.57 -16.40
CA ALA A 57 12.73 -3.89 -15.80
C ALA A 57 11.79 -4.87 -16.52
N GLU A 58 12.37 -5.75 -17.32
CA GLU A 58 11.68 -6.81 -18.08
C GLU A 58 12.50 -8.11 -18.04
N TRP A 59 11.83 -9.26 -18.10
CA TRP A 59 12.49 -10.55 -17.90
C TRP A 59 13.52 -10.86 -19.00
N TYR A 60 13.14 -10.66 -20.26
CA TYR A 60 14.00 -11.00 -21.39
C TYR A 60 15.02 -9.92 -21.74
N ASP A 61 14.67 -8.65 -21.52
CA ASP A 61 15.48 -7.50 -21.93
C ASP A 61 16.34 -6.95 -20.78
N GLY A 62 16.19 -7.51 -19.58
CA GLY A 62 16.96 -7.15 -18.40
C GLY A 62 16.43 -5.91 -17.67
N GLU A 63 17.31 -5.30 -16.89
CA GLU A 63 16.99 -4.17 -16.02
C GLU A 63 18.00 -3.03 -16.22
N THR A 64 17.51 -1.79 -16.24
CA THR A 64 18.34 -0.58 -16.29
C THR A 64 18.19 0.18 -14.98
N TYR A 65 19.30 0.28 -14.26
CA TYR A 65 19.39 0.96 -12.97
C TYR A 65 20.30 2.19 -13.07
N ASP A 66 19.79 3.34 -12.67
CA ASP A 66 20.53 4.59 -12.52
C ASP A 66 20.91 4.81 -11.05
N ALA A 67 22.19 4.59 -10.75
CA ALA A 67 22.73 4.79 -9.41
C ALA A 67 22.87 6.27 -9.01
N THR A 68 22.78 7.20 -9.96
CA THR A 68 22.95 8.63 -9.71
C THR A 68 21.64 9.30 -9.31
N PHE A 69 20.50 8.67 -9.59
CA PHE A 69 19.19 9.18 -9.23
C PHE A 69 18.96 9.14 -7.71
N SER A 70 18.76 10.33 -7.13
CA SER A 70 18.37 10.50 -5.73
C SER A 70 16.90 10.90 -5.63
N PRO A 71 16.01 10.01 -5.15
CA PRO A 71 14.61 10.39 -4.93
C PRO A 71 14.51 11.42 -3.79
N PRO A 72 13.47 12.26 -3.79
CA PRO A 72 13.21 13.17 -2.67
C PRO A 72 13.02 12.36 -1.39
N ARG A 73 13.61 12.83 -0.29
CA ARG A 73 13.43 12.23 1.03
C ARG A 73 12.00 12.51 1.50
N ARG A 74 11.11 11.52 1.37
CA ARG A 74 9.80 11.57 2.01
C ARG A 74 9.97 11.40 3.52
N LEU A 75 9.95 12.53 4.23
CA LEU A 75 9.59 12.52 5.64
C LEU A 75 8.10 12.22 5.71
N PRO A 76 7.62 11.33 6.61
CA PRO A 76 6.20 11.25 6.84
C PRO A 76 5.72 12.65 7.22
N SER A 77 4.76 13.20 6.46
CA SER A 77 3.95 14.28 7.01
C SER A 77 3.35 13.70 8.29
N CYS A 78 3.46 14.42 9.39
CA CYS A 78 2.80 14.04 10.62
C CYS A 78 1.29 14.19 10.39
N GLY A 79 0.71 13.20 9.73
CA GLY A 79 -0.70 13.06 9.41
C GLY A 79 -1.20 11.86 10.20
N ARG A 80 -2.10 12.12 11.13
CA ARG A 80 -2.77 11.13 11.96
C ARG A 80 -3.45 10.11 11.04
N HIS A 81 -2.92 8.89 10.92
CA HIS A 81 -3.65 7.78 10.32
C HIS A 81 -4.94 7.58 11.14
N VAL A 82 -6.07 8.00 10.58
CA VAL A 82 -7.38 7.58 11.07
C VAL A 82 -7.63 6.25 10.39
N ALA A 83 -7.53 5.16 11.15
CA ALA A 83 -7.85 3.83 10.68
C ALA A 83 -9.21 3.84 9.97
N ALA A 84 -9.20 3.53 8.67
CA ALA A 84 -10.43 3.34 7.92
C ALA A 84 -11.11 2.07 8.43
N GLY A 85 -12.30 2.23 9.04
CA GLY A 85 -13.29 1.15 9.06
C GLY A 85 -13.37 0.25 10.30
N VAL A 86 -13.04 0.72 11.50
CA VAL A 86 -13.74 0.17 12.68
C VAL A 86 -15.09 0.90 12.76
N PRO A 87 -16.26 0.21 12.69
CA PRO A 87 -17.51 0.89 12.97
C PRO A 87 -17.39 1.45 14.37
N ALA A 88 -17.59 2.77 14.49
CA ALA A 88 -17.70 3.42 15.78
C ALA A 88 -18.74 2.64 16.58
N LEU A 89 -18.30 1.84 17.55
CA LEU A 89 -19.17 1.26 18.56
C LEU A 89 -20.01 2.43 19.05
N SER A 90 -21.33 2.34 18.84
CA SER A 90 -22.26 3.34 19.30
C SER A 90 -21.91 3.61 20.76
N ARG A 91 -21.58 4.87 21.07
CA ARG A 91 -21.59 5.31 22.46
C ARG A 91 -23.03 5.16 22.92
N SER A 92 -23.35 3.97 23.43
CA SER A 92 -24.54 3.74 24.23
C SER A 92 -24.47 4.78 25.34
N THR A 93 -25.41 5.71 25.27
CA THR A 93 -25.62 6.76 26.25
C THR A 93 -25.94 6.07 27.57
N ALA A 94 -24.92 5.86 28.41
CA ALA A 94 -25.14 5.64 29.82
C ALA A 94 -25.81 6.92 30.36
N ARG A 95 -27.11 6.80 30.62
CA ARG A 95 -27.96 7.82 31.26
C ARG A 95 -27.29 8.35 32.55
N PRO A 96 -27.50 9.63 32.90
CA PRO A 96 -27.07 10.13 34.19
C PRO A 96 -27.93 9.48 35.29
N CYS A 97 -27.31 8.69 36.17
CA CYS A 97 -27.90 8.43 37.49
C CYS A 97 -27.66 9.69 38.35
N GLY A 98 -28.75 10.23 38.86
CA GLY A 98 -28.83 11.56 39.47
C GLY A 98 -28.09 11.72 40.79
N SER A 99 -27.99 13.00 41.16
CA SER A 99 -27.62 13.54 42.46
C SER A 99 -28.38 12.88 43.63
N SER A 100 -27.66 12.50 44.68
CA SER A 100 -28.08 12.53 46.09
C SER A 100 -26.90 12.15 46.98
N VAL A 101 -26.28 13.13 47.64
CA VAL A 101 -26.12 13.34 49.11
C VAL A 101 -25.24 14.58 49.27
#